data_AF-A0A812BI98-F1
#
_entry.id   AF-A0A812BI98-F1
#
_cell.length_a   1.000
_cell.length_b   1.000
_cell.length_c   1.000
_cell.angle_alpha   90.00
_cell.angle_beta   90.00
_cell.angle_gamma   90.00
#
_symmetry.space_group_name_H-M   'P 1'
#
loop_
_entity.id
_entity.type
_entity.pdbx_description
1 polymer ?
#
loop_
_entity_poly.entity_id
_entity_poly.type
_entity_poly.pdbx_seq_one_letter_code
_entity_poly.pdbx_strand_id
1 'polypeptide(L)'
;MLQNVDLVFRAIMEDKIKIVNIGNEDVVNGNLKLILGLIWRLILRYQISTSNARAAPKMLMINCLQSFLPDCNITNFSSNWSDGVALHALMEKLQPGTCPNWKQLSRTNNLRISIYLSIYLSIYLSIYLSIYHNLFISMYFRLFISILINLFISIYLSIYLSIYLSIYLSDSVNFLSIYLSIYL
;
A
#
# COMPACT_ATOMS: atom_id res chain seq x y z
N MET A 1 14.91 -6.36 -9.89
CA MET A 1 14.05 -5.22 -9.52
C MET A 1 12.97 -4.96 -10.57
N LEU A 2 13.32 -4.86 -11.86
CA LEU A 2 12.34 -4.69 -12.96
C LEU A 2 11.25 -5.77 -13.00
N GLN A 3 11.60 -7.06 -12.83
CA GLN A 3 10.62 -8.16 -12.75
C GLN A 3 9.59 -8.01 -11.62
N ASN A 4 9.96 -7.38 -10.50
CA ASN A 4 9.04 -7.14 -9.40
C ASN A 4 8.04 -6.04 -9.75
N VAL A 5 8.50 -5.00 -10.46
CA VAL A 5 7.63 -3.92 -10.95
C VAL A 5 6.67 -4.44 -12.02
N ASP A 6 7.13 -5.34 -12.90
CA ASP A 6 6.27 -6.03 -13.88
C ASP A 6 5.14 -6.84 -13.22
N LEU A 7 5.44 -7.54 -12.13
CA LEU A 7 4.42 -8.28 -11.36
C LEU A 7 3.39 -7.32 -10.76
N VAL A 8 3.85 -6.21 -10.16
CA VAL A 8 2.96 -5.19 -9.58
C VAL A 8 2.07 -4.58 -10.65
N PHE A 9 2.63 -4.23 -11.81
CA PHE A 9 1.85 -3.64 -12.91
C PHE A 9 0.81 -4.61 -13.46
N ARG A 10 1.13 -5.90 -13.58
CA ARG A 10 0.14 -6.93 -13.96
C ARG A 10 -1.02 -6.99 -12.96
N ALA A 11 -0.74 -7.03 -11.66
CA ALA A 11 -1.78 -7.02 -10.63
C ALA A 11 -2.66 -5.75 -10.66
N ILE A 12 -2.06 -4.58 -10.89
CA ILE A 12 -2.80 -3.31 -11.03
C ILE A 12 -3.73 -3.35 -12.25
N MET A 13 -3.27 -3.93 -13.37
CA MET A 13 -4.11 -4.10 -14.57
C MET A 13 -5.25 -5.09 -14.35
N GLU A 14 -5.01 -6.19 -13.62
CA GLU A 14 -6.06 -7.16 -13.23
C GLU A 14 -7.18 -6.49 -12.42
N ASP A 15 -6.83 -5.54 -11.55
CA ASP A 15 -7.79 -4.72 -10.80
C ASP A 15 -8.47 -3.62 -11.64
N LYS A 16 -8.28 -3.64 -12.97
CA LYS A 16 -8.85 -2.71 -13.95
C LYS A 16 -8.38 -1.26 -13.77
N ILE A 17 -7.23 -1.06 -13.13
CA ILE A 17 -6.61 0.26 -13.02
C ILE A 17 -5.75 0.49 -14.25
N LYS A 18 -6.05 1.55 -15.00
CA LYS A 18 -5.25 1.92 -16.18
C LYS A 18 -3.91 2.50 -15.75
N ILE A 19 -2.83 1.86 -16.14
CA ILE A 19 -1.47 2.38 -16.06
C ILE A 19 -1.28 3.35 -17.22
N VAL A 20 -1.00 4.62 -16.94
CA VAL A 20 -0.90 5.67 -17.98
C VAL A 20 0.45 6.34 -17.88
N ASN A 21 1.21 6.26 -18.97
CA ASN A 21 2.50 6.92 -19.16
C ASN A 21 3.52 6.62 -18.05
N ILE A 22 3.48 5.43 -17.45
CA ILE A 22 4.48 4.97 -16.49
C ILE A 22 4.96 3.57 -16.87
N GLY A 23 6.26 3.41 -17.00
CA GLY A 23 6.96 2.16 -17.24
C GLY A 23 7.73 1.68 -16.02
N ASN A 24 8.29 0.48 -16.12
CA ASN A 24 9.00 -0.14 -15.00
C ASN A 24 10.28 0.64 -14.64
N GLU A 25 10.93 1.18 -15.66
CA GLU A 25 12.12 2.02 -15.53
C GLU A 25 11.82 3.31 -14.78
N ASP A 26 10.65 3.92 -14.96
CA ASP A 26 10.26 5.13 -14.23
C ASP A 26 10.14 4.89 -12.72
N VAL A 27 9.69 3.70 -12.32
CA VAL A 27 9.58 3.31 -10.91
C VAL A 27 10.96 3.00 -10.34
N VAL A 28 11.77 2.23 -11.06
CA VAL A 28 13.12 1.85 -10.62
C VAL A 28 14.05 3.06 -10.53
N ASN A 29 13.92 4.00 -11.47
CA ASN A 29 14.73 5.22 -11.52
C ASN A 29 14.16 6.36 -10.65
N GLY A 30 13.01 6.16 -9.99
CA GLY A 30 12.47 7.12 -9.03
C GLY A 30 11.84 8.37 -9.65
N ASN A 31 11.17 8.26 -10.79
CA ASN A 31 10.45 9.37 -11.41
C ASN A 31 9.22 9.78 -10.57
N LEU A 32 9.44 10.71 -9.65
CA LEU A 32 8.45 11.16 -8.65
C LEU A 32 7.11 11.58 -9.28
N LYS A 33 7.13 12.28 -10.42
CA LYS A 33 5.92 12.77 -11.07
C LYS A 33 5.02 11.62 -11.51
N LEU A 34 5.60 10.57 -12.09
CA LEU A 34 4.85 9.41 -12.57
C LEU A 34 4.44 8.50 -11.41
N ILE A 35 5.31 8.32 -10.42
CA ILE A 35 5.00 7.56 -9.20
C ILE A 35 3.82 8.20 -8.45
N LEU A 36 3.80 9.52 -8.27
CA LEU A 36 2.67 10.24 -7.67
C LEU A 36 1.39 10.07 -8.50
N GLY A 37 1.50 10.08 -9.83
CA GLY A 37 0.39 9.78 -10.73
C GLY A 37 -0.17 8.36 -10.55
N LEU A 38 0.70 7.37 -10.34
CA LEU A 38 0.31 5.99 -10.07
C LEU A 38 -0.37 5.86 -8.69
N ILE A 39 0.22 6.44 -7.64
CA ILE A 39 -0.34 6.45 -6.29
C ILE A 39 -1.73 7.08 -6.28
N TRP A 40 -1.90 8.21 -6.97
CA TRP A 40 -3.20 8.87 -7.09
C TRP A 40 -4.27 7.96 -7.72
N ARG A 41 -3.92 7.16 -8.74
CA ARG A 41 -4.84 6.20 -9.36
C ARG A 41 -5.23 5.08 -8.40
N LEU A 42 -4.29 4.61 -7.58
CA LEU A 42 -4.57 3.60 -6.55
C LEU A 42 -5.51 4.14 -5.49
N ILE A 43 -5.26 5.35 -4.97
CA ILE A 43 -6.14 6.04 -4.01
C ILE A 43 -7.54 6.17 -4.61
N LEU A 44 -7.64 6.65 -5.86
CA LEU A 44 -8.92 6.77 -6.55
C LEU A 44 -9.66 5.44 -6.64
N ARG A 45 -9.00 4.33 -6.95
CA ARG A 45 -9.65 3.02 -7.10
C ARG A 45 -10.10 2.42 -5.76
N TYR A 46 -9.22 2.40 -4.76
CA TYR A 46 -9.48 1.63 -3.54
C TYR A 46 -10.17 2.43 -2.43
N GLN A 47 -9.97 3.75 -2.37
CA GLN A 47 -10.51 4.57 -1.28
C GLN A 47 -11.71 5.42 -1.69
N ILE A 48 -11.84 5.73 -2.99
CA ILE A 48 -12.80 6.75 -3.45
C ILE A 48 -13.86 6.16 -4.37
N SER A 49 -13.44 5.36 -5.35
CA SER A 49 -14.34 4.85 -6.39
C SER A 49 -15.00 3.55 -5.94
N THR A 50 -16.32 3.55 -5.87
CA THR A 50 -17.11 2.31 -5.85
C THR A 50 -17.23 1.78 -7.28
N SER A 51 -17.08 0.46 -7.48
CA SER A 51 -16.99 -0.21 -8.79
C SER A 51 -18.11 0.12 -9.79
N ASN A 52 -19.26 0.63 -9.33
CA ASN A 52 -20.46 0.88 -10.15
C ASN A 52 -20.84 2.38 -10.28
N ALA A 53 -20.05 3.32 -9.77
CA ALA A 53 -20.42 4.73 -9.79
C ALA A 53 -20.11 5.39 -11.16
N ARG A 54 -21.17 5.85 -11.86
CA ARG A 54 -21.06 6.66 -13.10
C ARG A 54 -20.56 8.09 -12.85
N ALA A 55 -20.57 8.54 -11.60
CA ALA A 55 -20.18 9.89 -11.22
C ALA A 55 -18.66 10.01 -11.07
N ALA A 56 -18.11 11.17 -11.43
CA ALA A 56 -16.69 11.46 -11.24
C ALA A 56 -16.30 11.31 -9.75
N PRO A 57 -15.13 10.71 -9.42
CA PRO A 57 -14.72 10.46 -8.03
C PRO A 57 -14.75 11.71 -7.14
N LYS A 58 -14.35 12.86 -7.71
CA LYS A 58 -14.42 14.16 -7.04
C LYS A 58 -15.85 14.52 -6.59
N MET A 59 -16.84 14.27 -7.43
CA MET A 59 -18.25 14.56 -7.13
C MET A 59 -18.79 13.64 -6.05
N LEU A 60 -18.38 12.36 -6.05
CA LEU A 60 -18.76 11.42 -4.99
C LEU A 60 -18.27 11.90 -3.63
N MET A 61 -17.01 12.34 -3.55
CA MET A 61 -16.43 12.87 -2.31
C MET A 61 -17.13 14.14 -1.86
N ILE A 62 -17.39 15.07 -2.78
CA ILE A 62 -18.11 16.32 -2.47
C ILE A 62 -19.52 16.01 -1.94
N ASN A 63 -20.27 15.14 -2.62
CA ASN A 63 -21.62 14.77 -2.20
C ASN A 63 -21.62 14.08 -0.84
N CYS A 64 -20.65 13.19 -0.59
CA CYS A 64 -20.48 12.56 0.72
C CYS A 64 -20.21 13.61 1.80
N LEU A 65 -19.27 14.51 1.58
CA LEU A 65 -18.94 15.58 2.54
C LEU A 65 -20.11 16.53 2.77
N GLN A 66 -20.85 16.88 1.72
CA GLN A 66 -22.05 17.71 1.84
C GLN A 66 -23.16 17.01 2.64
N SER A 67 -23.26 15.68 2.56
CA SER A 67 -24.19 14.91 3.41
C SER A 67 -23.75 14.84 4.88
N PHE A 68 -22.43 14.79 5.13
CA PHE A 68 -21.87 14.79 6.48
C PHE A 68 -21.88 16.19 7.13
N LEU A 69 -21.69 17.23 6.32
CA LEU A 69 -21.55 18.63 6.71
C LEU A 69 -22.51 19.53 5.92
N PRO A 70 -23.83 19.42 6.15
CA PRO A 70 -24.83 20.18 5.40
C PRO A 70 -24.67 21.70 5.59
N ASP A 71 -24.13 22.12 6.74
CA ASP A 71 -23.98 23.53 7.12
C ASP A 71 -22.79 24.24 6.42
N CYS A 72 -21.83 23.52 5.84
CA CYS A 72 -20.56 24.09 5.34
C CYS A 72 -20.52 24.35 3.82
N ASN A 73 -21.58 24.00 3.08
CA ASN A 73 -21.69 24.14 1.61
C ASN A 73 -20.38 23.88 0.84
N ILE A 74 -19.88 22.64 0.95
CA ILE A 74 -18.62 22.18 0.39
C ILE A 74 -18.82 21.87 -1.09
N THR A 75 -18.18 22.65 -1.96
CA THR A 75 -18.21 22.46 -3.43
C THR A 75 -16.83 22.22 -4.02
N ASN A 76 -15.77 22.43 -3.23
CA ASN A 76 -14.39 22.18 -3.62
C ASN A 76 -13.51 21.69 -2.46
N PHE A 77 -12.29 21.25 -2.80
CA PHE A 77 -11.26 20.77 -1.85
C PHE A 77 -10.16 21.81 -1.59
N SER A 78 -10.42 23.09 -1.89
CA SER A 78 -9.43 24.16 -1.74
C SER A 78 -9.99 25.32 -0.90
N SER A 79 -10.65 26.28 -1.53
CA SER A 79 -11.10 27.51 -0.86
C SER A 79 -12.10 27.24 0.27
N ASN A 80 -12.97 26.23 0.16
CA ASN A 80 -13.93 25.87 1.21
C ASN A 80 -13.28 25.32 2.49
N TRP A 81 -12.03 24.88 2.41
CA TRP A 81 -11.27 24.35 3.55
C TRP A 81 -10.24 25.36 4.07
N SER A 82 -10.04 26.46 3.35
CA SER A 82 -8.94 27.40 3.59
C SER A 82 -9.12 28.25 4.86
N ASP A 83 -10.36 28.47 5.30
CA ASP A 83 -10.68 29.20 6.53
C ASP A 83 -10.70 28.30 7.77
N GLY A 84 -10.57 26.98 7.59
CA GLY A 84 -10.58 25.97 8.63
C GLY A 84 -11.96 25.61 9.19
N VAL A 85 -13.02 26.37 8.89
CA VAL A 85 -14.35 26.17 9.51
C VAL A 85 -14.94 24.80 9.14
N ALA A 86 -14.85 24.41 7.87
CA ALA A 86 -15.30 23.10 7.40
C ALA A 86 -14.57 21.93 8.09
N LEU A 87 -13.31 22.14 8.47
CA LEU A 87 -12.50 21.12 9.16
C LEU A 87 -12.94 20.97 10.63
N HIS A 88 -13.23 22.09 11.32
CA HIS A 88 -13.77 22.03 12.68
C HIS A 88 -15.17 21.41 12.71
N ALA A 89 -16.02 21.72 11.73
CA ALA A 89 -17.31 21.08 11.58
C ALA A 89 -17.18 19.57 11.38
N LEU A 90 -16.20 19.13 10.58
CA LEU A 90 -15.86 17.71 10.40
C LEU A 90 -15.47 17.05 11.73
N MET A 91 -14.60 17.68 12.52
CA MET A 91 -14.16 17.14 13.80
C MET A 91 -15.31 17.02 14.80
N GLU A 92 -16.14 18.05 14.93
CA GLU A 92 -17.31 18.02 15.81
C GLU A 92 -18.29 16.90 15.41
N LYS A 93 -18.43 16.64 14.10
CA LYS A 93 -19.23 15.52 13.59
C LYS A 93 -18.62 14.14 13.88
N LEU A 94 -17.30 14.03 13.83
CA LEU A 94 -16.59 12.76 14.08
C LEU A 94 -16.46 12.46 15.58
N GLN A 95 -16.26 13.48 16.41
CA GLN A 95 -16.12 13.39 17.85
C GLN A 95 -16.77 14.62 18.52
N PRO A 96 -18.06 14.51 18.88
CA PRO A 96 -18.80 15.61 19.50
C PRO A 96 -18.12 16.11 20.78
N GLY A 97 -18.12 17.43 20.97
CA GLY A 97 -17.53 18.10 22.13
C GLY A 97 -16.06 18.55 21.96
N THR A 98 -15.44 18.29 20.80
CA THR A 98 -14.09 18.81 20.52
C THR A 98 -14.10 20.29 20.15
N CYS A 99 -15.11 20.77 19.42
CA CYS A 99 -15.21 22.15 18.93
C CYS A 99 -16.69 22.61 18.83
N PRO A 100 -17.44 22.72 19.94
CA PRO A 100 -18.88 22.99 19.91
C PRO A 100 -19.26 24.34 19.28
N ASN A 101 -18.38 25.34 19.36
CA ASN A 101 -18.61 26.69 18.84
C ASN A 101 -17.96 26.94 17.47
N TRP A 102 -17.78 25.89 16.66
CA TRP A 102 -17.08 25.99 15.37
C TRP A 102 -17.71 27.01 14.40
N LYS A 103 -19.02 27.27 14.50
CA LYS A 103 -19.73 28.28 13.68
C LYS A 103 -19.35 29.73 13.99
N GLN A 104 -18.84 30.01 15.18
CA GLN A 104 -18.49 31.36 15.66
C GLN A 104 -16.99 31.64 15.56
N LEU A 105 -16.22 30.71 14.97
CA LEU A 105 -14.79 30.84 14.80
C LEU A 105 -14.46 32.04 13.89
N SER A 106 -13.75 33.03 14.45
CA SER A 106 -13.23 34.18 13.71
C SER A 106 -11.92 33.84 12.99
N ARG A 107 -11.62 34.53 11.87
CA ARG A 107 -10.38 34.34 11.08
C ARG A 107 -9.10 34.43 11.92
N THR A 108 -9.10 35.13 13.04
CA THR A 108 -7.95 35.30 13.94
C THR A 108 -7.76 34.14 14.92
N ASN A 109 -8.84 33.51 15.40
CA ASN A 109 -8.76 32.25 16.16
C ASN A 109 -8.47 31.06 15.24
N ASN A 110 -8.84 31.16 13.95
CA ASN A 110 -8.59 30.14 12.93
C ASN A 110 -7.11 29.87 12.70
N LEU A 111 -6.24 30.88 12.70
CA LEU A 111 -4.82 30.68 12.41
C LEU A 111 -4.14 29.85 13.50
N ARG A 112 -4.39 30.14 14.78
CA ARG A 112 -3.73 29.40 15.88
C ARG A 112 -4.18 27.94 15.94
N ILE A 113 -5.47 27.69 15.74
CA ILE A 113 -6.04 26.35 15.84
C ILE A 113 -5.79 25.58 14.53
N SER A 114 -5.84 26.20 13.35
CA SER A 114 -5.46 25.52 12.10
C SER A 114 -3.97 25.21 12.06
N ILE A 115 -3.11 26.06 12.62
CA ILE A 115 -1.68 25.75 12.79
C ILE A 115 -1.53 24.58 13.76
N TYR A 116 -2.15 24.63 14.94
CA TYR A 116 -2.12 23.52 15.89
C TYR A 116 -2.62 22.21 15.28
N LEU A 117 -3.71 22.27 14.53
CA LEU A 117 -4.34 21.10 13.93
C LEU A 117 -3.58 20.58 12.71
N SER A 118 -3.03 21.46 11.88
CA SER A 118 -2.15 21.07 10.78
C SER A 118 -0.85 20.44 11.30
N ILE A 119 -0.30 20.96 12.40
CA ILE A 119 0.86 20.38 13.09
C ILE A 119 0.47 19.02 13.71
N TYR A 120 -0.63 18.96 14.46
CA TYR A 120 -1.09 17.72 15.09
C TYR A 120 -1.39 16.64 14.05
N LEU A 121 -2.13 16.97 13.00
CA LEU A 121 -2.48 16.03 11.93
C LEU A 121 -1.27 15.64 11.08
N SER A 122 -0.36 16.58 10.78
CA SER A 122 0.87 16.27 10.05
C SER A 122 1.81 15.39 10.86
N ILE A 123 1.95 15.63 12.17
CA ILE A 123 2.76 14.81 13.08
C ILE A 123 2.09 13.44 13.26
N TYR A 124 0.79 13.40 13.56
CA TYR A 124 0.07 12.14 13.74
C TYR A 124 0.09 11.30 12.46
N LEU A 125 -0.19 11.90 11.30
CA LEU A 125 -0.18 11.20 10.03
C LEU A 125 1.23 10.81 9.61
N SER A 126 2.25 11.65 9.79
CA SER A 126 3.64 11.28 9.46
C SER A 126 4.17 10.17 10.37
N ILE A 127 3.87 10.20 11.67
CA ILE A 127 4.23 9.14 12.60
C ILE A 127 3.44 7.86 12.27
N TYR A 128 2.13 7.94 12.09
CA TYR A 128 1.31 6.78 11.75
C TYR A 128 1.74 6.17 10.42
N LEU A 129 1.94 6.98 9.38
CA LEU A 129 2.32 6.52 8.06
C LEU A 129 3.76 6.01 8.05
N SER A 130 4.71 6.63 8.77
CA SER A 130 6.09 6.13 8.87
C SER A 130 6.17 4.84 9.69
N ILE A 131 5.45 4.73 10.81
CA ILE A 131 5.38 3.51 11.62
C ILE A 131 4.69 2.41 10.83
N TYR A 132 3.54 2.68 10.22
CA TYR A 132 2.81 1.72 9.41
C TYR A 132 3.64 1.29 8.20
N HIS A 133 4.21 2.21 7.44
CA HIS A 133 5.05 1.91 6.28
C HIS A 133 6.30 1.12 6.67
N ASN A 134 7.02 1.54 7.72
CA ASN A 134 8.25 0.87 8.15
C ASN A 134 7.97 -0.49 8.80
N LEU A 135 6.95 -0.61 9.66
CA LEU A 135 6.59 -1.91 10.25
C LEU A 135 6.01 -2.83 9.19
N PHE A 136 5.08 -2.37 8.37
CA PHE A 136 4.42 -3.20 7.36
C PHE A 136 5.40 -3.63 6.28
N ILE A 137 6.23 -2.73 5.72
CA ILE A 137 7.22 -3.11 4.70
C ILE A 137 8.35 -3.93 5.31
N SER A 138 8.87 -3.57 6.49
CA SER A 138 9.97 -4.37 7.07
C SER A 138 9.49 -5.75 7.51
N MET A 139 8.30 -5.89 8.11
CA MET A 139 7.74 -7.21 8.41
C MET A 139 7.41 -7.97 7.14
N TYR A 140 6.65 -7.39 6.21
CA TYR A 140 6.21 -8.08 5.01
C TYR A 140 7.39 -8.50 4.16
N PHE A 141 8.36 -7.60 3.89
CA PHE A 141 9.55 -7.92 3.11
C PHE A 141 10.42 -8.96 3.81
N ARG A 142 10.63 -8.85 5.14
CA ARG A 142 11.46 -9.79 5.90
C ARG A 142 10.80 -11.18 6.01
N LEU A 143 9.49 -11.26 6.26
CA LEU A 143 8.74 -12.52 6.27
C LEU A 143 8.67 -13.15 4.88
N PHE A 144 8.34 -12.36 3.86
CA PHE A 144 8.22 -12.84 2.48
C PHE A 144 9.54 -13.36 1.93
N ILE A 145 10.64 -12.61 2.12
CA ILE A 145 11.99 -13.04 1.72
C ILE A 145 12.43 -14.27 2.54
N SER A 146 12.20 -14.29 3.85
CA SER A 146 12.56 -15.44 4.69
C SER A 146 11.82 -16.70 4.27
N ILE A 147 10.51 -16.62 4.02
CA ILE A 147 9.70 -17.77 3.58
C ILE A 147 10.14 -18.23 2.19
N LEU A 148 10.31 -17.32 1.23
CA LEU A 148 10.74 -17.68 -0.13
C LEU A 148 12.12 -18.32 -0.16
N ILE A 149 13.10 -17.74 0.56
CA ILE A 149 14.47 -18.27 0.61
C ILE A 149 14.47 -19.63 1.29
N ASN A 150 13.80 -19.77 2.44
CA ASN A 150 13.77 -21.04 3.17
C ASN A 150 13.07 -22.14 2.37
N LEU A 151 11.94 -21.82 1.71
CA LEU A 151 11.22 -22.77 0.87
C LEU A 151 12.08 -23.19 -0.33
N PHE A 152 12.73 -22.22 -0.99
CA PHE A 152 13.57 -22.50 -2.15
C PHE A 152 14.79 -23.35 -1.79
N ILE A 153 15.49 -23.00 -0.72
CA ILE A 153 16.66 -23.77 -0.23
C ILE A 153 16.21 -25.17 0.23
N SER A 154 15.11 -25.28 0.97
CA SER A 154 14.56 -26.55 1.43
C SER A 154 14.25 -27.49 0.26
N ILE A 155 13.54 -26.98 -0.74
CA ILE A 155 13.14 -27.77 -1.92
C ILE A 155 14.37 -28.13 -2.75
N TYR A 156 15.24 -27.16 -3.03
CA TYR A 156 16.46 -27.40 -3.81
C TYR A 156 17.37 -28.43 -3.14
N LEU A 157 17.63 -28.28 -1.84
CA LEU A 157 18.52 -29.17 -1.10
C LEU A 157 17.91 -30.57 -0.95
N SER A 158 16.61 -30.69 -0.71
CA SER A 158 15.95 -31.99 -0.61
C SER A 158 15.94 -32.76 -1.93
N ILE A 159 15.68 -32.08 -3.05
CA ILE A 159 15.73 -32.68 -4.39
C ILE A 159 17.17 -33.05 -4.76
N TYR A 160 18.12 -32.13 -4.58
CA TYR A 160 19.52 -32.37 -4.91
C TYR A 160 20.10 -33.54 -4.09
N LEU A 161 19.86 -33.53 -2.77
CA LEU A 161 20.38 -34.56 -1.87
C LEU A 161 19.72 -35.92 -2.12
N SER A 162 18.41 -35.96 -2.37
CA SER A 162 17.71 -37.22 -2.68
C SER A 162 18.19 -37.85 -3.98
N ILE A 163 18.37 -37.04 -5.04
CA ILE A 163 18.89 -37.52 -6.31
C ILE A 163 20.34 -38.02 -6.14
N TYR A 164 21.21 -37.20 -5.55
CA TYR A 164 22.61 -37.56 -5.35
C TYR A 164 22.77 -38.83 -4.52
N LEU A 165 22.04 -38.93 -3.40
CA LEU A 165 22.07 -40.09 -2.52
C LEU A 165 21.51 -41.34 -3.22
N SER A 166 20.44 -41.21 -4.02
CA SER A 166 19.86 -42.33 -4.77
C SER A 166 20.81 -42.92 -5.81
N ILE A 167 21.54 -42.07 -6.53
CA ILE A 167 22.54 -42.49 -7.52
C ILE A 167 23.68 -43.21 -6.82
N TYR A 168 24.22 -42.63 -5.75
CA TYR A 168 25.35 -43.20 -5.03
C TYR A 168 25.03 -44.54 -4.35
N LEU A 169 23.83 -44.68 -3.77
CA LEU A 169 23.36 -45.95 -3.21
C LEU A 169 23.12 -46.98 -4.32
N SER A 170 22.55 -46.59 -5.46
CA SER A 170 22.36 -47.49 -6.60
C SER A 170 23.69 -48.02 -7.13
N ASP A 171 24.68 -47.15 -7.30
CA ASP A 171 26.00 -47.54 -7.81
C ASP A 171 26.74 -48.44 -6.82
N SER A 172 26.69 -48.12 -5.52
CA SER A 172 27.34 -48.96 -4.50
C SER A 172 26.69 -50.34 -4.35
N VAL A 173 25.36 -50.44 -4.42
CA VAL A 173 24.65 -51.73 -4.42
C VAL A 173 24.99 -52.55 -5.66
N ASN A 174 25.04 -51.92 -6.84
CA ASN A 174 25.47 -52.57 -8.07
C ASN A 174 26.90 -53.12 -7.95
N PHE A 175 27.85 -52.32 -7.46
CA PHE A 175 29.22 -52.78 -7.24
C PHE A 175 29.30 -53.95 -6.26
N LEU A 176 28.55 -53.91 -5.16
CA LEU A 176 28.50 -55.00 -4.19
C LEU A 176 27.91 -56.28 -4.80
N SER A 177 26.86 -56.15 -5.63
CA SER A 177 26.24 -57.28 -6.32
C SER A 177 27.20 -57.95 -7.32
N ILE A 178 27.97 -57.15 -8.07
CA ILE A 178 28.99 -57.62 -9.00
C ILE A 178 30.10 -58.32 -8.24
N TYR A 179 30.59 -57.72 -7.15
CA TYR A 179 31.60 -58.32 -6.30
C TYR A 179 31.14 -59.69 -5.75
N LEU A 180 29.94 -59.77 -5.18
CA LEU A 180 29.40 -61.06 -4.72
C LEU A 180 29.33 -62.09 -5.86
N SER A 181 28.88 -61.70 -7.05
CA SER A 181 28.76 -62.62 -8.21
C SER A 181 30.09 -63.19 -8.72
N ILE A 182 31.21 -62.54 -8.40
CA ILE A 182 32.56 -62.98 -8.81
C ILE A 182 33.19 -63.89 -7.76
N TYR A 183 32.89 -63.68 -6.47
CA TYR A 183 33.59 -64.31 -5.36
C TYR A 183 32.78 -65.37 -4.59
N LEU A 184 31.48 -65.53 -4.88
CA LEU A 184 30.57 -66.55 -4.33
C LEU A 184 30.02 -67.40 -5.48
#